data_AF-A0A2J9PKU6-F1
#
_entry.id   AF-A0A2J9PKU6-F1
#
_cell.length_a   1.000
_cell.length_b   1.000
_cell.length_c   1.000
_cell.angle_alpha   90.00
_cell.angle_beta   90.00
_cell.angle_gamma   90.00
#
_symmetry.space_group_name_H-M   'P 1'
#
loop_
_entity.id
_entity.type
_entity.pdbx_description
1 polymer ?
#
loop_
_entity_poly.entity_id
_entity_poly.type
_entity_poly.pdbx_seq_one_letter_code
_entity_poly.pdbx_strand_id
1 'polypeptide(L)'
;MDAGNHHLFGKVEKEPFVGPIFHYDRRANIEVNDHFLVIYNATTLDIAKVTIGNDAMIGPKTMNCTVNHPIIPKERHDHLGIAYP
;
A
#
# COMPACT_ATOMS: atom_id res chain seq x y z
N MET A 1 3.54 -10.38 20.26
CA MET A 1 3.21 -9.01 19.83
C MET A 1 2.17 -9.19 18.74
N ASP A 2 0.93 -9.48 19.13
CA ASP A 2 -0.17 -9.77 18.21
C ASP A 2 -1.20 -8.66 18.38
N ALA A 3 -1.07 -7.62 17.59
CA ALA A 3 -2.18 -6.74 17.30
C ALA A 3 -2.64 -7.14 15.89
N GLY A 4 -3.83 -7.72 15.76
CA GLY A 4 -4.31 -8.25 14.48
C GLY A 4 -4.26 -7.19 13.38
N ASN A 5 -3.32 -7.33 12.45
CA ASN A 5 -3.04 -6.40 11.35
C ASN A 5 -3.94 -6.65 10.15
N HIS A 6 -4.83 -7.64 10.21
CA HIS A 6 -5.79 -7.96 9.16
C HIS A 6 -6.64 -6.76 8.72
N HIS A 7 -6.94 -5.83 9.63
CA HIS A 7 -7.74 -4.64 9.35
C HIS A 7 -7.00 -3.55 8.53
N LEU A 8 -5.71 -3.75 8.24
CA LEU A 8 -4.87 -2.84 7.46
C LEU A 8 -4.85 -3.15 5.96
N PHE A 9 -5.36 -4.31 5.57
CA PHE A 9 -5.29 -4.83 4.21
C PHE A 9 -6.67 -5.33 3.76
N GLY A 10 -6.96 -5.27 2.45
CA GLY A 10 -8.16 -5.87 1.88
C GLY A 10 -8.15 -7.39 1.94
N LYS A 11 -6.95 -7.99 1.86
CA LYS A 11 -6.72 -9.41 2.02
C LYS A 11 -5.41 -9.68 2.74
N VAL A 12 -5.45 -10.64 3.64
CA VAL A 12 -4.30 -11.20 4.34
C VAL A 12 -4.45 -12.71 4.33
N GLU A 13 -3.44 -13.43 3.81
CA GLU A 13 -3.41 -14.90 3.91
C GLU A 13 -2.99 -15.36 5.32
N LYS A 14 -1.89 -14.81 5.84
CA LYS A 14 -1.38 -15.05 7.21
C LYS A 14 -1.02 -13.73 7.89
N GLU A 15 -1.07 -13.71 9.21
CA GLU A 15 -0.78 -12.53 10.03
C GLU A 15 0.55 -11.86 9.61
N PRO A 16 0.52 -10.64 9.05
CA PRO A 16 1.71 -9.97 8.55
C PRO A 16 2.40 -9.22 9.68
N PHE A 17 3.71 -9.07 9.56
CA PHE A 17 4.42 -8.12 10.42
C PHE A 17 4.28 -6.71 9.84
N VAL A 18 3.62 -5.83 10.58
CA VAL A 18 3.54 -4.41 10.25
C VAL A 18 4.25 -3.60 11.35
N GLY A 19 5.38 -3.01 10.97
CA GLY A 19 6.14 -2.12 11.84
C GLY A 19 5.37 -0.83 12.16
N PRO A 20 5.83 -0.05 13.16
CA PRO A 20 5.16 1.18 13.55
C PRO A 20 5.04 2.16 12.37
N ILE A 21 3.87 2.79 12.27
CA ILE A 21 3.55 3.81 11.28
C ILE A 21 3.54 3.21 9.86
N PHE A 22 2.36 2.72 9.46
CA PHE A 22 2.09 2.32 8.08
C PHE A 22 0.99 3.22 7.52
N HIS A 23 1.31 3.94 6.44
CA HIS A 23 0.38 4.84 5.78
C HIS A 23 -0.22 4.18 4.54
N TYR A 24 -1.51 4.41 4.31
CA TYR A 24 -2.24 3.96 3.13
C TYR A 24 -3.34 4.96 2.77
N ASP A 25 -3.94 4.78 1.60
CA ASP A 25 -5.10 5.56 1.16
C ASP A 25 -6.42 4.80 1.44
N ARG A 26 -6.60 3.61 0.86
CA ARG A 26 -7.85 2.85 0.88
C ARG A 26 -7.82 1.59 1.75
N ARG A 27 -6.65 0.99 1.97
CA ARG A 27 -6.42 -0.35 2.59
C ARG A 27 -6.99 -1.52 1.79
N ALA A 28 -8.26 -1.42 1.38
CA ALA A 28 -9.03 -2.47 0.72
C ALA A 28 -8.40 -2.93 -0.61
N ASN A 29 -7.53 -2.11 -1.20
CA ASN A 29 -6.84 -2.42 -2.45
C ASN A 29 -5.47 -3.08 -2.24
N ILE A 30 -5.02 -3.24 -0.99
CA ILE A 30 -3.75 -3.88 -0.65
C ILE A 30 -4.02 -5.32 -0.25
N GLU A 31 -3.42 -6.26 -0.96
CA GLU A 31 -3.45 -7.69 -0.67
C GLU A 31 -2.04 -8.17 -0.36
N VAL A 32 -1.86 -8.80 0.79
CA VAL A 32 -0.57 -9.37 1.22
C VAL A 32 -0.70 -10.87 1.43
N ASN A 33 0.24 -11.61 0.89
CA ASN A 33 0.29 -13.07 1.04
C ASN A 33 1.23 -13.47 2.21
N ASP A 34 1.73 -14.70 2.18
CA ASP A 34 2.42 -15.32 3.32
C ASP A 34 3.79 -14.70 3.62
N HIS A 35 4.15 -14.65 4.91
CA HIS A 35 5.45 -14.16 5.40
C HIS A 35 5.78 -12.71 4.98
N PHE A 36 4.74 -11.88 4.84
CA PHE A 36 4.91 -10.46 4.57
C PHE A 36 5.42 -9.69 5.79
N LEU A 37 6.40 -8.83 5.54
CA LEU A 37 6.95 -7.91 6.53
C LEU A 37 7.10 -6.52 5.90
N VAL A 38 6.57 -5.51 6.59
CA VAL A 38 6.84 -4.10 6.30
C VAL A 38 7.32 -3.43 7.58
N ILE A 39 8.38 -2.64 7.48
CA ILE A 39 8.95 -1.98 8.66
C ILE A 39 8.57 -0.50 8.71
N TYR A 40 9.32 0.26 9.51
CA TYR A 40 9.01 1.60 9.96
C TYR A 40 8.70 2.63 8.86
N ASN A 41 7.58 3.35 9.04
CA ASN A 41 7.18 4.53 8.27
C ASN A 41 7.07 4.30 6.75
N ALA A 42 6.59 3.12 6.34
CA ALA A 42 6.28 2.83 4.94
C ALA A 42 4.94 3.47 4.53
N THR A 43 4.81 3.80 3.25
CA THR A 43 3.60 4.41 2.66
C THR A 43 3.17 3.64 1.41
N THR A 44 1.89 3.30 1.31
CA THR A 44 1.30 2.68 0.12
C THR A 44 0.07 3.47 -0.35
N LEU A 45 0.19 4.24 -1.42
CA LEU A 45 -0.95 4.95 -2.02
C LEU A 45 -1.67 3.98 -2.99
N ASP A 46 -2.76 3.37 -2.51
CA ASP A 46 -3.48 2.25 -3.13
C ASP A 46 -4.79 2.67 -3.80
N ILE A 47 -4.76 3.70 -4.64
CA ILE A 47 -5.92 4.04 -5.50
C ILE A 47 -6.21 2.90 -6.50
N ALA A 48 -5.18 2.27 -7.07
CA ALA A 48 -5.29 1.01 -7.79
C ALA A 48 -4.79 -0.17 -6.94
N LYS A 49 -5.06 -1.40 -7.39
CA LYS A 49 -4.76 -2.64 -6.67
C LYS A 49 -3.25 -2.82 -6.47
N VAL A 50 -2.87 -3.21 -5.26
CA VAL A 50 -1.51 -3.59 -4.86
C VAL A 50 -1.54 -5.02 -4.37
N THR A 51 -0.81 -5.92 -5.03
CA THR A 51 -0.65 -7.30 -4.58
C THR A 51 0.82 -7.56 -4.24
N ILE A 52 1.06 -7.97 -3.00
CA ILE A 52 2.39 -8.33 -2.50
C ILE A 52 2.42 -9.83 -2.27
N GLY A 53 3.35 -10.50 -2.95
CA GLY A 53 3.51 -11.95 -2.91
C GLY A 53 4.10 -12.48 -1.61
N ASN A 54 4.44 -13.78 -1.64
CA ASN A 54 5.02 -14.48 -0.49
C ASN A 54 6.45 -14.00 -0.20
N ASP A 55 6.87 -14.11 1.07
CA ASP A 55 8.25 -13.88 1.54
C ASP A 55 8.79 -12.46 1.20
N ALA A 56 7.87 -11.50 1.04
CA ALA A 56 8.19 -10.13 0.69
C ALA A 56 8.51 -9.28 1.93
N MET A 57 9.60 -8.51 1.84
CA MET A 57 10.04 -7.59 2.88
C MET A 57 10.13 -6.17 2.33
N ILE A 58 9.41 -5.23 2.94
CA ILE A 58 9.45 -3.80 2.61
C ILE A 58 10.26 -3.05 3.68
N GLY A 59 11.33 -2.41 3.23
CA GLY A 59 12.24 -1.61 4.05
C GLY A 59 11.63 -0.30 4.57
N PRO A 60 12.36 0.42 5.44
CA PRO A 60 11.84 1.61 6.11
C PRO A 60 11.69 2.76 5.11
N LYS A 61 10.67 3.61 5.30
CA LYS A 61 10.41 4.78 4.46
C LYS A 61 10.20 4.47 2.96
N THR A 62 9.87 3.23 2.63
CA THR A 62 9.54 2.85 1.25
C THR A 62 8.17 3.43 0.87
N MET A 63 8.07 3.95 -0.36
CA MET A 63 6.81 4.42 -0.94
C MET A 63 6.42 3.54 -2.13
N ASN A 64 5.24 2.95 -2.04
CA ASN A 64 4.55 2.32 -3.16
C ASN A 64 3.42 3.27 -3.61
N CYS A 65 3.41 3.71 -4.86
CA CYS A 65 2.43 4.69 -5.34
C CYS A 65 1.76 4.20 -6.61
N THR A 66 0.47 3.92 -6.54
CA THR A 66 -0.35 3.48 -7.69
C THR A 66 -1.07 4.61 -8.39
N VAL A 67 -1.14 5.79 -7.75
CA VAL A 67 -1.76 6.98 -8.31
C VAL A 67 -0.71 7.93 -8.85
N ASN A 68 -1.07 8.66 -9.90
CA ASN A 68 -0.35 9.82 -10.37
C ASN A 68 -1.35 10.87 -10.84
N HIS A 69 -0.83 12.02 -11.28
CA HIS A 69 -1.59 13.02 -12.01
C HIS A 69 -1.14 13.07 -13.47
N PRO A 70 -2.03 13.45 -14.40
CA PRO A 70 -1.64 13.62 -15.79
C PRO A 70 -0.52 14.65 -16.00
N ILE A 71 0.26 14.47 -17.05
CA ILE A 71 1.35 15.39 -17.41
C ILE A 71 0.79 16.73 -17.94
N ILE A 72 -0.43 16.74 -18.45
CA ILE A 72 -1.10 17.94 -18.96
C ILE A 72 -1.45 18.87 -17.77
N PRO A 73 -0.96 20.13 -17.73
CA PRO A 73 -1.17 21.03 -16.58
C PRO A 73 -2.64 21.33 -16.27
N LYS A 74 -3.47 21.49 -17.30
CA LYS A 74 -4.92 21.72 -17.18
C LYS A 74 -5.59 20.59 -16.38
N GLU A 75 -5.23 19.34 -16.68
CA GLU A 75 -5.81 18.17 -16.03
C GLU A 75 -5.37 18.04 -14.56
N ARG A 76 -4.14 18.45 -14.23
CA ARG A 76 -3.72 18.57 -12.82
C ARG A 76 -4.44 19.68 -12.08
N HIS A 77 -4.65 20.82 -12.73
CA HIS A 77 -5.43 21.93 -12.16
C HIS A 77 -6.86 21.50 -11.83
N ASP A 78 -7.43 20.63 -12.67
CA ASP A 78 -8.75 20.04 -12.46
C ASP A 78 -8.74 18.87 -11.45
N HIS A 79 -7.60 18.62 -10.77
CA HIS A 79 -7.39 17.58 -9.76
C HIS A 79 -7.62 16.14 -10.25
N LEU A 80 -7.40 15.87 -11.54
CA LEU A 80 -7.56 14.53 -12.08
C LEU A 80 -6.47 13.59 -11.57
N GLY A 81 -6.86 12.46 -10.97
CA GLY A 81 -5.98 11.35 -10.65
C GLY A 81 -6.04 10.27 -11.73
N ILE A 82 -4.89 9.66 -12.03
CA ILE A 82 -4.78 8.50 -12.90
C ILE A 82 -4.19 7.35 -12.10
N ALA A 83 -4.79 6.18 -12.24
CA ALA A 83 -4.29 4.94 -11.66
C ALA A 83 -4.63 3.82 -12.64
N TYR A 84 -3.60 3.15 -13.13
CA TYR A 84 -3.72 2.03 -14.04
C TYR A 84 -3.13 0.79 -13.35
N PRO A 85 -3.74 -0.39 -13.51
CA PRO A 85 -3.16 -1.65 -13.05
C PRO A 85 -1.88 -2.01 -13.82
#